data_AF-A0A534Z2Y7-F1
#
_entry.id   AF-A0A534Z2Y7-F1
#
_cell.length_a   1.000
_cell.length_b   1.000
_cell.length_c   1.000
_cell.angle_alpha   90.00
_cell.angle_beta   90.00
_cell.angle_gamma   90.00
#
_symmetry.space_group_name_H-M   'P 1'
#
loop_
_entity.id
_entity.type
_entity.pdbx_description
1 polymer ?
#
loop_
_entity_poly.entity_id
_entity_poly.type
_entity_poly.pdbx_seq_one_letter_code
_entity_poly.pdbx_strand_id
1 'polypeptide(L)'
;MAGVRLTSARPTHHRQDMPLSRPPYLILGREDFGQRGQSLVEFAISSVVLLLLVGGLVDIGRSIYISEALSNAAREGARHGSWFDAGKQANPYLYDAQIKATVDSALAAVGLPASVLKNPGTTCPS
;
A
#
# COMPACT_ATOMS: atom_id res chain seq x y z
N MET A 1 116.54 0.23 -32.76
CA MET A 1 116.22 -0.24 -31.40
C MET A 1 115.31 0.80 -30.77
N ALA A 2 114.19 0.56 -30.10
CA ALA A 2 113.25 -0.54 -29.89
C ALA A 2 112.15 0.06 -28.97
N GLY A 3 110.90 -0.41 -29.07
CA GLY A 3 109.81 -0.10 -28.14
C GLY A 3 108.70 0.76 -28.78
N VAL A 4 107.68 0.22 -29.44
CA VAL A 4 106.56 -0.65 -29.00
C VAL A 4 105.54 0.09 -28.11
N ARG A 5 104.33 0.19 -28.66
CA ARG A 5 103.11 0.84 -28.19
C ARG A 5 102.53 0.17 -26.93
N LEU A 6 101.84 0.92 -26.09
CA LEU A 6 100.64 0.43 -25.41
C LEU A 6 99.51 1.49 -25.40
N THR A 7 98.48 1.13 -26.14
CA THR A 7 97.08 1.52 -26.10
C THR A 7 96.53 1.73 -24.68
N SER A 8 95.78 2.82 -24.48
CA SER A 8 94.92 3.03 -23.31
C SER A 8 93.51 3.36 -23.81
N ALA A 9 92.71 2.32 -24.06
CA ALA A 9 91.26 2.43 -24.24
C ALA A 9 90.58 2.50 -22.86
N ARG A 10 89.82 3.56 -22.58
CA ARG A 10 88.94 3.61 -21.41
C ARG A 10 87.52 3.19 -21.81
N PRO A 11 86.85 2.34 -21.00
CA PRO A 11 85.53 1.84 -21.32
C PRO A 11 84.44 2.88 -21.01
N THR A 12 83.39 2.79 -21.82
CA THR A 12 82.12 3.49 -21.73
C THR A 12 81.30 3.00 -20.53
N HIS A 13 80.75 3.91 -19.75
CA HIS A 13 79.56 3.63 -18.94
C HIS A 13 78.56 4.78 -19.17
N HIS A 14 78.02 4.80 -20.39
CA HIS A 14 76.82 5.55 -20.69
C HIS A 14 75.70 4.86 -19.92
N ARG A 15 75.37 5.39 -18.74
CA ARG A 15 74.23 4.97 -17.94
C ARG A 15 73.01 5.32 -18.77
N GLN A 16 72.49 4.32 -19.47
CA GLN A 16 71.24 4.43 -20.19
C GLN A 16 70.16 4.54 -19.12
N ASP A 17 69.54 5.72 -19.11
CA ASP A 17 68.30 6.00 -18.44
C ASP A 17 67.31 4.92 -18.87
N MET A 18 66.85 4.13 -17.92
CA MET A 18 65.75 3.20 -18.15
C MET A 18 64.51 4.07 -18.42
N PRO A 19 63.91 4.08 -19.62
CA PRO A 19 62.55 4.58 -19.74
C PRO A 19 61.70 3.51 -19.07
N LEU A 20 61.33 3.75 -17.82
CA LEU A 20 60.28 3.00 -17.16
C LEU A 20 59.01 3.21 -18.00
N SER A 21 58.76 2.27 -18.90
CA SER A 21 57.52 2.14 -19.64
C SER A 21 56.45 1.75 -18.62
N ARG A 22 55.87 2.77 -17.98
CA ARG A 22 54.73 2.60 -17.07
C ARG A 22 53.60 2.01 -17.91
N PRO A 23 53.12 0.79 -17.63
CA PRO A 23 51.92 0.32 -18.30
C PRO A 23 50.79 1.30 -17.95
N PRO A 24 49.90 1.61 -18.90
CA PRO A 24 48.70 2.35 -18.55
C PRO A 24 47.97 1.50 -17.52
N TYR A 25 47.72 2.07 -16.33
CA TYR A 25 46.69 1.52 -15.47
C TYR A 25 45.42 1.53 -16.31
N LEU A 26 45.03 0.33 -16.73
CA LEU A 26 43.80 0.08 -17.44
C LEU A 26 42.71 0.40 -16.43
N ILE A 27 42.25 1.66 -16.43
CA ILE A 27 41.02 2.04 -15.76
C ILE A 27 39.94 1.31 -16.57
N LEU A 28 39.66 0.07 -16.16
CA LEU A 28 38.40 -0.56 -16.48
C LEU A 28 37.35 0.39 -15.91
N GLY A 29 36.72 1.14 -16.81
CA GLY A 29 35.46 1.79 -16.52
C GLY A 29 34.55 0.72 -15.93
N ARG A 30 34.17 0.92 -14.67
CA ARG A 30 33.10 0.15 -14.08
C ARG A 30 31.87 0.53 -14.87
N GLU A 31 31.51 -0.32 -15.82
CA GLU A 31 30.30 -0.12 -16.59
C GLU A 31 29.14 -0.04 -15.59
N ASP A 32 28.52 1.14 -15.51
CA ASP A 32 27.37 1.46 -14.64
C ASP A 32 26.10 0.77 -15.16
N PHE A 33 26.14 -0.55 -15.31
CA PHE A 33 25.00 -1.38 -15.71
C PHE A 33 23.91 -1.48 -14.62
N GLY A 34 24.07 -0.81 -13.48
CA GLY A 34 23.19 -0.93 -12.32
C GLY A 34 21.94 -0.04 -12.32
N GLN A 35 21.89 1.05 -13.11
CA GLN A 35 20.84 2.06 -12.95
C GLN A 35 19.52 1.73 -13.67
N ARG A 36 19.55 0.95 -14.76
CA ARG A 36 18.37 0.74 -15.62
C ARG A 36 17.26 -0.14 -15.01
N GLY A 37 17.52 -0.80 -13.89
CA GLY A 37 16.52 -1.60 -13.16
C GLY A 37 16.26 -1.11 -11.72
N GLN A 38 17.10 -0.22 -11.19
CA GLN A 38 17.04 0.18 -9.77
C GLN A 38 15.73 0.91 -9.45
N SER A 39 15.32 1.87 -10.28
CA SER A 39 14.08 2.63 -10.05
C SER A 39 12.82 1.77 -10.08
N LEU A 40 12.80 0.69 -10.88
CA LEU A 40 11.69 -0.27 -10.90
C LEU A 40 11.61 -1.07 -9.61
N VAL A 41 12.75 -1.47 -9.04
CA VAL A 41 12.79 -2.21 -7.77
C VAL A 41 12.39 -1.30 -6.60
N GLU A 42 12.88 -0.07 -6.56
CA GLU A 42 12.51 0.92 -5.55
C GLU A 42 11.01 1.26 -5.61
N PHE A 43 10.46 1.40 -6.82
CA PHE A 43 9.03 1.57 -7.02
C PHE A 43 8.25 0.33 -6.58
N ALA A 44 8.69 -0.88 -6.94
CA ALA A 44 8.02 -2.11 -6.56
C ALA A 44 7.89 -2.24 -5.04
N ILE A 45 8.97 -2.02 -4.30
CA ILE A 45 8.96 -2.08 -2.82
C ILE A 45 8.08 -0.98 -2.24
N SER A 46 8.18 0.25 -2.76
CA SER A 46 7.34 1.37 -2.32
C SER A 46 5.86 1.12 -2.59
N SER A 47 5.52 0.53 -3.74
CA SER A 47 4.15 0.22 -4.13
C SER A 47 3.52 -0.85 -3.23
N VAL A 48 4.29 -1.85 -2.78
CA VAL A 48 3.81 -2.86 -1.83
C VAL A 48 3.42 -2.20 -0.51
N VAL A 49 4.29 -1.35 0.04
CA VAL A 49 3.99 -0.60 1.27
C VAL A 49 2.78 0.31 1.08
N LEU A 50 2.70 1.02 -0.04
CA LEU A 50 1.56 1.88 -0.37
C LEU A 50 0.25 1.08 -0.45
N LEU A 51 0.24 -0.09 -1.08
CA LEU A 51 -0.94 -0.95 -1.18
C LEU A 51 -1.38 -1.48 0.19
N LEU A 52 -0.44 -1.80 1.08
CA LEU A 52 -0.77 -2.19 2.46
C LEU A 52 -1.42 -1.03 3.24
N LEU A 53 -0.88 0.19 3.09
CA LEU A 53 -1.44 1.38 3.74
C LEU A 53 -2.83 1.71 3.19
N VAL A 54 -3.02 1.67 1.88
CA VAL A 54 -4.32 1.91 1.24
C VAL A 54 -5.32 0.81 1.60
N GLY A 55 -4.90 -0.46 1.57
CA GLY A 55 -5.73 -1.59 1.98
C GLY A 55 -6.22 -1.44 3.43
N GLY A 56 -5.31 -1.13 4.35
CA GLY A 56 -5.67 -0.87 5.74
C GLY A 56 -6.62 0.33 5.91
N LEU A 57 -6.42 1.40 5.14
CA LEU A 57 -7.31 2.56 5.16
C LEU A 57 -8.72 2.22 4.64
N VAL A 58 -8.81 1.42 3.57
CA VAL A 58 -10.08 0.94 3.02
C VAL A 58 -10.83 0.08 4.04
N ASP A 59 -10.14 -0.83 4.73
CA ASP A 59 -10.75 -1.68 5.75
C ASP A 59 -11.31 -0.88 6.92
N ILE A 60 -10.55 0.11 7.42
CA ILE A 60 -10.99 1.02 8.49
C ILE A 60 -12.18 1.86 8.02
N GLY A 61 -12.09 2.44 6.81
CA GLY A 61 -13.18 3.23 6.23
C GLY A 61 -14.45 2.41 6.07
N ARG A 62 -14.34 1.16 5.62
CA ARG A 62 -15.47 0.24 5.50
C ARG A 62 -16.09 -0.09 6.86
N SER A 63 -15.28 -0.27 7.90
CA SER A 63 -15.79 -0.52 9.26
C SER A 63 -16.65 0.66 9.76
N ILE A 64 -16.15 1.89 9.62
CA ILE A 64 -16.86 3.11 10.04
C ILE A 64 -18.14 3.29 9.21
N TYR A 65 -18.07 3.03 7.91
CA TYR A 65 -19.23 3.12 7.03
C TYR A 65 -20.35 2.15 7.46
N ILE A 66 -20.02 0.90 7.77
CA ILE A 66 -21.00 -0.10 8.22
C ILE A 66 -21.61 0.29 9.57
N SER A 67 -20.84 0.84 10.51
CA SER A 67 -21.37 1.24 11.82
C SER A 67 -22.38 2.40 11.72
N GLU A 68 -22.11 3.39 10.88
CA GLU A 68 -23.05 4.49 10.63
C GLU A 68 -24.30 3.99 9.90
N ALA A 69 -24.14 3.11 8.93
CA ALA A 69 -25.26 2.52 8.20
C ALA A 69 -26.18 1.71 9.12
N LEU A 70 -25.62 0.88 10.01
CA LEU A 70 -26.39 0.11 10.99
C LEU A 70 -27.13 1.03 11.96
N SER A 71 -26.46 2.09 12.42
CA SER A 71 -27.05 3.09 13.31
C SER A 71 -28.20 3.83 12.61
N ASN A 72 -28.06 4.16 11.34
CA ASN A 72 -29.11 4.78 10.53
C ASN A 72 -30.32 3.84 10.37
N ALA A 73 -30.10 2.57 10.03
CA ALA A 73 -31.17 1.58 9.93
C ALA A 73 -31.93 1.40 11.25
N ALA A 74 -31.21 1.36 12.38
CA ALA A 74 -31.81 1.30 13.71
C ALA A 74 -32.64 2.55 14.04
N ARG A 75 -32.14 3.75 13.71
CA ARG A 75 -32.87 5.01 13.90
C ARG A 75 -34.15 5.06 13.07
N GLU A 76 -34.10 4.59 11.83
CA GLU A 76 -35.28 4.58 10.97
C GLU A 76 -36.34 3.58 11.46
N GLY A 77 -35.91 2.39 11.91
CA GLY A 77 -36.79 1.44 12.58
C GLY A 77 -37.43 2.03 13.84
N ALA A 78 -36.66 2.74 14.67
CA ALA A 78 -37.17 3.39 15.87
C ALA A 78 -38.17 4.53 15.56
N ARG A 79 -37.90 5.34 14.54
CA ARG A 79 -38.83 6.39 14.08
C ARG A 79 -40.17 5.78 13.68
N HIS A 80 -40.13 4.74 12.85
CA HIS A 80 -41.34 4.02 12.45
C HIS A 80 -42.08 3.42 13.64
N GLY A 81 -41.38 2.75 14.55
CA GLY A 81 -41.98 2.15 15.74
C GLY A 81 -42.52 3.17 16.76
N SER A 82 -41.98 4.37 16.82
CA SER A 82 -42.43 5.43 17.75
C SER A 82 -43.64 6.23 17.25
N TRP A 83 -44.12 5.96 16.03
CA TRP A 83 -45.21 6.73 15.46
C TRP A 83 -46.55 6.46 16.18
N PHE A 84 -47.09 7.51 16.79
CA PHE A 84 -48.38 7.51 17.47
C PHE A 84 -49.35 8.47 16.77
N ASP A 85 -50.52 7.96 16.38
CA ASP A 85 -51.64 8.76 15.90
C ASP A 85 -52.50 9.17 17.09
N ALA A 86 -52.38 10.43 17.50
CA ALA A 86 -53.12 10.99 18.63
C ALA A 86 -54.64 11.04 18.39
N GLY A 87 -55.09 11.17 17.14
CA GLY A 87 -56.52 11.22 16.81
C GLY A 87 -57.19 9.85 16.91
N LYS A 88 -56.44 8.78 16.63
CA LYS A 88 -56.90 7.38 16.74
C LYS A 88 -56.47 6.69 18.04
N GLN A 89 -55.67 7.36 18.87
CA GLN A 89 -55.06 6.81 20.09
C GLN A 89 -54.38 5.45 19.83
N ALA A 90 -53.70 5.33 18.69
CA ALA A 90 -53.15 4.07 18.21
C ALA A 90 -51.78 4.28 17.57
N ASN A 91 -51.01 3.20 17.43
CA ASN A 91 -49.74 3.17 16.70
C ASN A 91 -49.91 2.42 15.38
N PRO A 92 -50.20 3.10 14.25
CA PRO A 92 -50.52 2.44 12.97
C PRO A 92 -49.35 1.66 12.36
N TYR A 93 -48.11 1.95 12.79
CA TYR A 93 -46.87 1.40 12.21
C TYR A 93 -46.07 0.51 13.17
N LEU A 94 -46.70 0.07 14.27
CA LEU A 94 -46.04 -0.73 15.30
C LEU A 94 -45.98 -2.22 14.94
N TYR A 95 -46.33 -2.59 13.70
CA TYR A 95 -46.32 -3.98 13.23
C TYR A 95 -44.92 -4.39 12.77
N ASP A 96 -44.50 -5.59 13.14
CA ASP A 96 -43.18 -6.14 12.79
C ASP A 96 -42.88 -6.08 11.30
N ALA A 97 -43.86 -6.42 10.47
CA ALA A 97 -43.69 -6.46 9.02
C ALA A 97 -43.26 -5.09 8.47
N GLN A 98 -43.83 -4.02 9.01
CA GLN A 98 -43.55 -2.65 8.58
C GLN A 98 -42.21 -2.16 9.13
N ILE A 99 -41.94 -2.38 10.43
CA ILE A 99 -40.66 -2.02 11.04
C ILE A 99 -39.51 -2.75 10.32
N LYS A 100 -39.69 -4.05 10.07
CA LYS A 100 -38.72 -4.88 9.35
C LYS A 100 -38.50 -4.40 7.92
N ALA A 101 -39.57 -4.11 7.18
CA ALA A 101 -39.46 -3.62 5.80
C ALA A 101 -38.66 -2.31 5.74
N THR A 102 -38.89 -1.39 6.68
CA THR A 102 -38.13 -0.15 6.74
C THR A 102 -36.66 -0.38 7.07
N VAL A 103 -36.36 -1.18 8.10
CA VAL A 103 -34.96 -1.52 8.45
C VAL A 103 -34.25 -2.20 7.27
N ASP A 104 -34.92 -3.14 6.59
CA ASP A 104 -34.37 -3.85 5.44
C ASP A 104 -34.09 -2.92 4.26
N SER A 105 -34.95 -1.92 4.02
CA SER A 105 -34.69 -0.90 2.99
C SER A 105 -33.45 -0.05 3.29
N ALA A 106 -33.24 0.30 4.56
CA ALA A 106 -32.06 1.05 5.00
C ALA A 106 -30.78 0.20 4.91
N LEU A 107 -30.87 -1.10 5.20
CA LEU A 107 -29.75 -2.04 5.04
C LEU A 107 -29.44 -2.33 3.57
N ALA A 108 -30.45 -2.48 2.73
CA ALA A 108 -30.29 -2.70 1.30
C ALA A 108 -29.58 -1.53 0.60
N ALA A 109 -29.82 -0.29 1.06
CA ALA A 109 -29.17 0.92 0.54
C ALA A 109 -27.64 0.90 0.67
N VAL A 110 -27.09 0.10 1.60
CA VAL A 110 -25.65 -0.03 1.84
C VAL A 110 -25.11 -1.43 1.50
N GLY A 111 -25.91 -2.28 0.84
CA GLY A 111 -25.53 -3.63 0.45
C GLY A 111 -25.38 -4.62 1.61
N LEU A 112 -26.03 -4.36 2.75
CA LEU A 112 -26.06 -5.28 3.89
C LEU A 112 -27.19 -6.30 3.73
N PRO A 113 -27.04 -7.52 4.30
CA PRO A 113 -28.10 -8.52 4.27
C PRO A 113 -29.34 -8.06 5.05
N ALA A 114 -30.50 -8.62 4.70
CA ALA A 114 -31.76 -8.34 5.40
C ALA A 114 -31.67 -8.69 6.90
N SER A 115 -32.36 -7.91 7.71
CA SER A 115 -32.44 -8.11 9.16
C SER A 115 -33.14 -9.42 9.53
N VAL A 116 -32.91 -9.94 10.73
CA VAL A 116 -33.63 -11.09 11.27
C VAL A 116 -34.16 -10.73 12.66
N LEU A 117 -35.44 -10.98 12.90
CA LEU A 117 -36.05 -10.74 14.21
C LEU A 117 -35.46 -11.72 15.23
N LYS A 118 -35.00 -11.20 16.37
CA LYS A 118 -34.39 -12.00 17.44
C LYS A 118 -35.39 -13.00 18.04
N ASN A 119 -36.64 -12.57 18.27
CA ASN A 119 -37.68 -13.35 18.94
C ASN A 119 -38.96 -13.40 18.09
N PRO A 120 -39.16 -14.42 17.23
CA PRO A 120 -40.31 -14.48 16.32
C PRO A 120 -41.67 -14.70 16.98
N GLY A 121 -41.74 -14.96 18.30
CA GLY A 121 -42.99 -15.25 19.03
C GLY A 121 -43.36 -14.25 20.12
N THR A 122 -42.55 -13.21 20.37
CA THR A 122 -42.80 -12.18 21.41
C THR A 122 -42.59 -10.79 20.84
N THR A 123 -43.01 -10.59 19.60
CA THR A 123 -42.84 -9.33 18.92
C THR A 123 -44.03 -8.41 19.11
N CYS A 124 -43.92 -7.19 18.57
CA CYS A 124 -45.04 -6.24 18.54
C CYS A 124 -46.24 -6.90 17.85
N PRO A 125 -47.49 -6.45 18.12
CA PRO A 125 -48.67 -6.98 17.45
C PRO A 125 -48.42 -7.15 15.94
N SER A 126 -48.72 -8.35 15.43
CA SER A 126 -48.53 -8.77 14.04
C SER A 126 -49.60 -8.23 13.11
#